data_AF-A0A103YK10-F1
#
_entry.id   AF-A0A103YK10-F1
#
_cell.length_a   1.000
_cell.length_b   1.000
_cell.length_c   1.000
_cell.angle_alpha   90.00
_cell.angle_beta   90.00
_cell.angle_gamma   90.00
#
_symmetry.space_group_name_H-M   'P 1'
#
loop_
_entity.id
_entity.type
_entity.pdbx_description
1 polymer ?
#
loop_
_entity_poly.entity_id
_entity_poly.type
_entity_poly.pdbx_seq_one_letter_code
_entity_poly.pdbx_strand_id
1 'polypeptide(L)'
;MEFGKRRRAAVVVLGDIGRSPRMQFHALSLARQANLEVDIVAYGGSDPYSALLEHQSIHIHTMRLWPSRDGVLPKIFRSVMLLLKPLIQFIMLLWFLCVKIKAPDVFIVQNPPSVPTLVAVKWASWLRQSSFIIDWHNFGYTLLALSLGRSSRFVAVYHWVELHFGKMAHGSLCVTKAMQHELEQVWGIKATVLYDQPPEFFCPTHLEEKHKVNQTAFQDILNMQYSRNFILIVDCS
;
A
#
# COMPACT_ATOMS: atom_id res chain seq x y z
N MET A 1 6.10 0.06 -30.67
CA MET A 1 5.74 -1.34 -30.36
C MET A 1 4.72 -1.30 -29.24
N GLU A 2 3.43 -1.45 -29.56
CA GLU A 2 2.40 -1.65 -28.53
C GLU A 2 2.54 -3.08 -28.00
N PHE A 3 3.23 -3.24 -26.87
CA PHE A 3 3.15 -4.48 -26.12
C PHE A 3 1.70 -4.61 -25.63
N GLY A 4 1.00 -5.66 -26.07
CA GLY A 4 -0.38 -5.91 -25.68
C GLY A 4 -0.51 -5.88 -24.15
N LYS A 5 -1.45 -5.06 -23.64
CA LYS A 5 -1.74 -4.96 -22.20
C LYS A 5 -2.02 -6.37 -21.66
N ARG A 6 -1.26 -6.78 -20.64
CA ARG A 6 -1.40 -8.08 -19.94
C ARG A 6 -2.69 -8.17 -19.13
N ARG A 7 -3.41 -7.05 -19.00
CA ARG A 7 -4.64 -6.84 -18.23
C ARG A 7 -4.49 -7.26 -16.78
N ARG A 8 -3.33 -6.95 -16.19
CA ARG A 8 -2.98 -7.38 -14.84
C ARG A 8 -2.39 -6.24 -14.02
N ALA A 9 -2.80 -6.14 -12.76
CA ALA A 9 -2.26 -5.19 -11.81
C ALA A 9 -1.72 -5.92 -10.57
N ALA A 10 -0.69 -5.36 -9.95
CA ALA A 10 -0.18 -5.85 -8.68
C ALA A 10 -0.35 -4.78 -7.61
N VAL A 11 -0.99 -5.13 -6.50
CA VAL A 11 -1.21 -4.26 -5.34
C VAL A 11 -0.25 -4.71 -4.24
N VAL A 12 0.69 -3.85 -3.86
CA VAL A 12 1.82 -4.20 -2.98
C VAL A 12 1.70 -3.47 -1.66
N VAL A 13 1.68 -4.24 -0.57
CA VAL A 13 1.56 -3.74 0.79
C VAL A 13 2.60 -4.41 1.67
N LEU A 14 3.66 -3.70 2.10
CA LEU A 14 4.60 -4.25 3.07
C LEU A 14 4.05 -4.15 4.50
N GLY A 15 2.84 -4.69 4.69
CA GLY A 15 1.98 -4.61 5.88
C GLY A 15 0.87 -5.67 5.83
N ASP A 16 0.08 -5.77 6.90
CA ASP A 16 -1.08 -6.68 6.97
C ASP A 16 -2.20 -6.19 6.04
N ILE A 17 -2.57 -6.99 5.03
CA ILE A 17 -3.61 -6.62 4.07
C ILE A 17 -4.98 -6.44 4.74
N GLY A 18 -5.31 -7.24 5.76
CA GLY A 18 -6.60 -7.14 6.46
C GLY A 18 -6.75 -5.82 7.21
N ARG A 19 -5.63 -5.13 7.50
CA ARG A 19 -5.58 -3.81 8.14
C ARG A 19 -5.34 -2.67 7.16
N SER A 20 -5.40 -2.93 5.86
CA SER A 20 -5.11 -1.97 4.80
C SER A 20 -6.33 -1.73 3.90
N PRO A 21 -7.44 -1.17 4.42
CA PRO A 21 -8.72 -1.09 3.69
C PRO A 21 -8.61 -0.34 2.35
N ARG A 22 -7.83 0.75 2.30
CA ARG A 22 -7.58 1.51 1.07
C ARG A 22 -6.98 0.65 -0.04
N MET A 23 -6.02 -0.22 0.29
CA MET A 23 -5.39 -1.11 -0.69
C MET A 23 -6.33 -2.25 -1.12
N GLN A 24 -7.21 -2.71 -0.23
CA GLN A 24 -8.28 -3.63 -0.58
C GLN A 24 -9.27 -2.97 -1.56
N PHE A 25 -9.64 -1.69 -1.36
CA PHE A 25 -10.47 -0.95 -2.30
C PHE A 25 -9.79 -0.73 -3.66
N HIS A 26 -8.49 -0.46 -3.68
CA HIS A 26 -7.73 -0.42 -4.94
C HIS A 26 -7.83 -1.74 -5.69
N ALA A 27 -7.61 -2.87 -5.02
CA ALA A 27 -7.73 -4.19 -5.64
C ALA A 27 -9.14 -4.45 -6.18
N LEU A 28 -10.19 -4.12 -5.41
CA LEU A 28 -11.58 -4.28 -5.86
C LEU A 28 -11.93 -3.38 -7.05
N SER A 29 -11.49 -2.12 -7.04
CA SER A 29 -11.77 -1.20 -8.15
C SER A 29 -11.08 -1.66 -9.43
N LEU A 30 -9.82 -2.08 -9.35
CA LEU A 30 -9.08 -2.64 -10.48
C LEU A 30 -9.76 -3.89 -11.04
N ALA A 31 -10.21 -4.79 -10.17
CA ALA A 31 -10.85 -6.03 -10.59
C ALA A 31 -12.25 -5.79 -11.19
N ARG A 32 -13.09 -4.98 -10.53
CA ARG A 32 -14.50 -4.79 -10.91
C ARG A 32 -14.69 -3.77 -12.03
N GLN A 33 -13.98 -2.65 -11.97
CA GLN A 33 -14.22 -1.51 -12.88
C GLN A 33 -13.29 -1.55 -14.08
N ALA A 34 -12.01 -1.82 -13.85
CA ALA A 34 -11.02 -1.92 -14.93
C ALA A 34 -10.96 -3.33 -15.56
N ASN A 35 -11.68 -4.30 -14.98
CA ASN A 35 -11.73 -5.69 -15.45
C ASN A 35 -10.32 -6.26 -15.65
N LEU A 36 -9.49 -6.10 -14.62
CA LEU A 36 -8.10 -6.57 -14.54
C LEU A 36 -7.99 -7.77 -13.59
N GLU A 37 -7.03 -8.63 -13.89
CA GLU A 37 -6.54 -9.60 -12.92
C GLU A 37 -5.65 -8.88 -11.89
N VAL A 38 -5.85 -9.14 -10.60
CA VAL A 38 -5.16 -8.43 -9.52
C VAL A 38 -4.40 -9.41 -8.64
N ASP A 39 -3.09 -9.23 -8.55
CA ASP A 39 -2.24 -9.92 -7.58
C ASP A 39 -1.97 -9.01 -6.38
N ILE A 40 -2.38 -9.41 -5.19
CA ILE A 40 -2.07 -8.69 -3.95
C ILE A 40 -0.83 -9.33 -3.32
N VAL A 41 0.23 -8.57 -3.10
CA VAL A 41 1.43 -9.03 -2.37
C VAL A 41 1.49 -8.30 -1.03
N ALA A 42 1.23 -9.02 0.06
CA ALA A 42 1.14 -8.42 1.39
C ALA A 42 1.55 -9.35 2.52
N TYR A 43 1.74 -8.86 3.74
CA TYR A 43 1.80 -9.73 4.91
C TYR A 43 0.41 -10.26 5.26
N GLY A 44 0.37 -11.51 5.73
CA GLY A 44 -0.83 -12.06 6.36
C GLY A 44 -0.95 -11.60 7.82
N GLY A 45 -2.10 -11.87 8.42
CA GLY A 45 -2.36 -11.59 9.82
C GLY A 45 -3.85 -11.56 10.11
N SER A 46 -4.50 -10.49 9.66
CA SER A 46 -5.94 -10.28 9.81
C SER A 46 -6.67 -10.66 8.51
N ASP A 47 -7.91 -11.13 8.63
CA ASP A 47 -8.69 -11.51 7.46
C ASP A 47 -9.06 -10.27 6.62
N PRO A 48 -8.84 -10.29 5.29
CA PRO A 48 -9.36 -9.28 4.38
C PRO A 48 -10.89 -9.29 4.31
N TYR A 49 -11.48 -8.29 3.66
CA TYR A 49 -12.91 -8.30 3.35
C TYR A 49 -13.29 -9.54 2.54
N SER A 50 -14.45 -10.14 2.84
CA SER A 50 -14.98 -11.30 2.11
C SER A 50 -15.07 -11.03 0.60
N ALA A 51 -15.45 -9.80 0.23
CA ALA A 51 -15.48 -9.34 -1.16
C ALA A 51 -14.14 -9.48 -1.90
N LEU A 52 -13.00 -9.49 -1.21
CA LEU A 52 -11.68 -9.75 -1.77
C LEU A 52 -11.46 -11.25 -1.98
N LEU A 53 -11.83 -12.05 -0.98
CA LEU A 53 -11.62 -13.51 -0.95
C LEU A 53 -12.51 -14.24 -1.95
N GLU A 54 -13.72 -13.72 -2.17
CA GLU A 54 -14.72 -14.30 -3.08
C GLU A 54 -14.51 -13.89 -4.55
N HIS A 55 -13.66 -12.88 -4.82
CA HIS A 55 -13.49 -12.35 -6.16
C HIS A 55 -12.51 -13.19 -6.99
N GLN A 56 -13.00 -13.83 -8.05
CA GLN A 56 -12.22 -14.78 -8.87
C GLN A 56 -10.96 -14.17 -9.53
N SER A 57 -10.99 -12.88 -9.87
CA SER A 57 -9.85 -12.17 -10.47
C SER A 57 -8.83 -11.61 -9.47
N ILE A 58 -9.02 -11.81 -8.16
CA ILE A 58 -8.10 -11.34 -7.12
C ILE A 58 -7.35 -12.52 -6.50
N HIS A 59 -6.02 -12.45 -6.52
CA HIS A 59 -5.13 -13.50 -6.02
C HIS A 59 -4.25 -12.92 -4.91
N ILE A 60 -4.38 -13.44 -3.69
CA ILE A 60 -3.63 -12.95 -2.52
C ILE A 60 -2.38 -13.79 -2.31
N HIS A 61 -1.22 -13.16 -2.35
CA HIS A 61 0.10 -13.74 -2.12
C HIS A 61 0.66 -13.24 -0.80
N THR A 62 0.50 -14.05 0.24
CA THR A 62 0.92 -13.71 1.60
C THR A 62 2.40 -13.98 1.84
N MET A 63 3.14 -12.92 2.17
CA MET A 63 4.51 -12.97 2.66
C MET A 63 4.53 -13.39 4.12
N ARG A 64 5.55 -14.17 4.52
CA ARG A 64 5.74 -14.54 5.92
C ARG A 64 6.19 -13.33 6.73
N LEU A 65 5.49 -13.05 7.82
CA LEU A 65 5.90 -12.02 8.76
C LEU A 65 7.20 -12.44 9.46
N TRP A 66 8.16 -11.52 9.56
CA TRP A 66 9.36 -11.77 10.35
C TRP A 66 8.98 -11.91 11.83
N PRO A 67 9.33 -13.03 12.51
CA PRO A 67 9.04 -13.18 13.93
C PRO A 67 9.86 -12.17 14.73
N SER A 68 9.17 -11.21 15.36
CA SER A 68 9.76 -10.26 16.28
C SER A 68 10.21 -10.98 17.56
N ARG A 69 11.43 -11.52 17.59
CA ARG A 69 12.07 -12.06 18.80
C ARG A 69 12.76 -10.94 19.58
N ASP A 70 12.04 -9.86 19.85
CA ASP A 70 12.63 -8.60 20.34
C ASP A 70 13.08 -8.65 21.82
N GLY A 71 12.92 -9.78 22.51
CA GLY A 71 13.25 -9.94 23.93
C GLY A 71 14.53 -10.72 24.28
N VAL A 72 15.13 -11.50 23.37
CA VAL A 72 16.14 -12.52 23.75
C VAL A 72 17.54 -12.27 23.17
N LEU A 73 17.69 -11.36 22.20
CA LEU A 73 18.96 -11.19 21.49
C LEU A 73 19.91 -10.15 22.14
N PRO A 74 21.22 -10.44 22.24
CA PRO A 74 22.24 -9.48 22.68
C PRO A 74 22.25 -8.20 21.84
N LYS A 75 22.67 -7.07 22.43
CA LYS A 75 22.63 -5.74 21.79
C LYS A 75 23.30 -5.69 20.41
N ILE A 76 24.41 -6.42 20.21
CA ILE A 76 25.14 -6.43 18.93
C ILE A 76 24.33 -7.08 17.81
N PHE A 77 23.59 -8.15 18.13
CA PHE A 77 22.69 -8.80 17.18
C PHE A 77 21.50 -7.92 16.84
N ARG A 78 21.01 -7.12 17.80
CA ARG A 78 19.91 -6.17 17.56
C ARG A 78 20.29 -5.11 16.52
N SER A 79 21.50 -4.56 16.59
CA SER A 79 21.99 -3.57 15.61
C SER A 79 22.18 -4.18 14.22
N VAL A 80 22.74 -5.39 14.13
CA VAL A 80 22.86 -6.11 12.84
C VAL A 80 21.49 -6.43 12.26
N MET A 81 20.54 -6.89 13.09
CA MET A 81 19.17 -7.19 12.66
C MET A 81 18.42 -5.95 12.16
N LEU A 82 18.72 -4.76 12.66
CA LEU A 82 18.12 -3.52 12.19
C LEU A 82 18.42 -3.25 10.71
N LEU A 83 19.61 -3.61 10.23
CA LEU A 83 20.02 -3.46 8.83
C LEU A 83 19.68 -4.69 7.99
N LEU A 84 19.79 -5.88 8.59
CA LEU A 84 19.53 -7.14 7.90
C LEU A 84 18.03 -7.33 7.60
N LYS A 85 17.13 -6.87 8.49
CA LYS A 85 15.68 -7.02 8.30
C LYS A 85 15.17 -6.34 7.02
N PRO A 86 15.48 -5.05 6.74
CA PRO A 86 15.14 -4.43 5.46
C PRO A 86 15.74 -5.13 4.26
N LEU A 87 16.96 -5.68 4.36
CA LEU A 87 17.60 -6.42 3.26
C LEU A 87 16.87 -7.75 2.97
N ILE A 88 16.50 -8.50 3.99
CA ILE A 88 15.73 -9.74 3.82
C ILE A 88 14.35 -9.41 3.24
N GLN A 89 13.68 -8.38 3.75
CA GLN A 89 12.40 -7.92 3.21
C GLN A 89 12.52 -7.49 1.75
N PHE A 90 13.61 -6.82 1.37
CA PHE A 90 13.91 -6.45 -0.02
C PHE A 90 14.00 -7.68 -0.93
N ILE A 91 14.83 -8.66 -0.55
CA ILE A 91 15.05 -9.89 -1.34
C ILE A 91 13.75 -10.68 -1.47
N MET A 92 13.03 -10.86 -0.36
CA MET A 92 11.74 -11.56 -0.35
C MET A 92 10.73 -10.85 -1.24
N LEU A 93 10.55 -9.54 -1.08
CA LEU A 93 9.61 -8.77 -1.89
C LEU A 93 9.97 -8.85 -3.37
N LEU A 94 11.25 -8.68 -3.73
CA LEU A 94 11.70 -8.80 -5.11
C LEU A 94 11.42 -10.19 -5.69
N TRP A 95 11.63 -11.27 -4.92
CA TRP A 95 11.28 -12.62 -5.34
C TRP A 95 9.77 -12.77 -5.61
N PHE A 96 8.92 -12.21 -4.75
CA PHE A 96 7.47 -12.23 -4.99
C PHE A 96 7.10 -11.50 -6.29
N LEU A 97 7.60 -10.28 -6.48
CA LEU A 97 7.28 -9.44 -7.63
C LEU A 97 7.87 -9.95 -8.96
N CYS A 98 9.04 -10.58 -8.93
CA CYS A 98 9.78 -11.01 -10.11
C CYS A 98 9.69 -12.51 -10.40
N VAL A 99 9.22 -13.34 -9.48
CA VAL A 99 9.17 -14.80 -9.66
C VAL A 99 7.81 -15.37 -9.32
N LYS A 100 7.23 -15.00 -8.16
CA LYS A 100 5.99 -15.63 -7.67
C LYS A 100 4.76 -15.19 -8.47
N ILE A 101 4.61 -13.88 -8.70
CA ILE A 101 3.45 -13.34 -9.41
C ILE A 101 3.71 -13.26 -10.92
N LYS A 102 2.63 -13.34 -11.71
CA LYS A 102 2.69 -13.08 -13.15
C LYS A 102 3.03 -11.61 -13.39
N ALA A 103 3.74 -11.32 -14.49
CA ALA A 103 4.15 -9.94 -14.80
C ALA A 103 2.91 -9.03 -14.98
N PRO A 104 2.76 -7.99 -14.14
CA PRO A 104 1.64 -7.04 -14.27
C PRO A 104 1.96 -5.94 -15.28
N ASP A 105 0.96 -5.20 -15.72
CA ASP A 105 1.14 -3.93 -16.44
C ASP A 105 1.42 -2.78 -15.47
N VAL A 106 0.93 -2.86 -14.25
CA VAL A 106 1.05 -1.81 -13.24
C VAL A 106 1.27 -2.38 -11.83
N PHE A 107 2.19 -1.77 -11.10
CA PHE A 107 2.35 -1.92 -9.66
C PHE A 107 1.75 -0.71 -8.94
N ILE A 108 0.90 -0.93 -7.95
CA ILE A 108 0.41 0.08 -7.02
C ILE A 108 0.95 -0.26 -5.63
N VAL A 109 1.77 0.60 -5.06
CA VAL A 109 2.43 0.35 -3.76
C VAL A 109 1.90 1.28 -2.68
N GLN A 110 1.64 0.73 -1.50
CA GLN A 110 1.35 1.52 -0.31
C GLN A 110 2.65 2.09 0.27
N ASN A 111 2.71 3.40 0.48
CA ASN A 111 3.78 4.06 1.24
C ASN A 111 3.19 4.70 2.51
N PRO A 112 3.74 4.45 3.72
CA PRO A 112 4.95 3.70 4.07
C PRO A 112 4.73 2.18 4.25
N PRO A 113 5.81 1.36 4.41
CA PRO A 113 7.23 1.74 4.47
C PRO A 113 7.87 1.96 3.11
N SER A 114 8.72 2.98 2.99
CA SER A 114 9.40 3.34 1.75
C SER A 114 10.61 2.45 1.48
N VAL A 115 11.40 2.18 2.51
CA VAL A 115 12.52 1.24 2.48
C VAL A 115 12.12 -0.04 3.19
N PRO A 116 12.24 -1.23 2.56
CA PRO A 116 12.78 -1.49 1.22
C PRO A 116 11.78 -1.42 0.05
N THR A 117 10.50 -1.12 0.32
CA THR A 117 9.39 -1.37 -0.62
C THR A 117 9.52 -0.62 -1.95
N LEU A 118 9.72 0.70 -1.94
CA LEU A 118 9.79 1.49 -3.17
C LEU A 118 10.97 1.08 -4.04
N VAL A 119 12.10 0.70 -3.41
CA VAL A 119 13.29 0.20 -4.10
C VAL A 119 12.98 -1.11 -4.82
N ALA A 120 12.39 -2.07 -4.10
CA ALA A 120 12.05 -3.38 -4.66
C ALA A 120 11.02 -3.27 -5.79
N VAL A 121 9.95 -2.49 -5.58
CA VAL A 121 8.90 -2.33 -6.58
C VAL A 121 9.41 -1.57 -7.81
N LYS A 122 10.25 -0.54 -7.64
CA LYS A 122 10.85 0.16 -8.80
C LYS A 122 11.73 -0.77 -9.62
N TRP A 123 12.55 -1.60 -8.97
CA TRP A 123 13.38 -2.58 -9.65
C TRP A 123 12.55 -3.63 -10.38
N ALA A 124 11.50 -4.15 -9.73
CA ALA A 124 10.56 -5.08 -10.36
C ALA A 124 9.83 -4.44 -11.56
N SER A 125 9.37 -3.19 -11.42
CA SER A 125 8.74 -2.40 -12.48
C SER A 125 9.65 -2.25 -13.69
N TRP A 126 10.92 -1.95 -13.48
CA TRP A 126 11.90 -1.86 -14.57
C TRP A 126 12.13 -3.22 -15.25
N LEU A 127 12.34 -4.29 -14.48
CA LEU A 127 12.55 -5.65 -15.01
C LEU A 127 11.34 -6.20 -15.78
N ARG A 128 10.12 -5.82 -15.38
CA ARG A 128 8.86 -6.29 -15.96
C ARG A 128 8.27 -5.36 -17.03
N GLN A 129 8.89 -4.20 -17.24
CA GLN A 129 8.34 -3.12 -18.06
C GLN A 129 6.89 -2.78 -17.65
N SER A 130 6.71 -2.53 -16.36
CA SER A 130 5.41 -2.22 -15.76
C SER A 130 5.41 -0.79 -15.24
N SER A 131 4.26 -0.13 -15.25
CA SER A 131 4.07 1.15 -14.56
C SER A 131 4.23 0.99 -13.05
N PHE A 132 4.68 2.05 -12.41
CA PHE A 132 4.98 2.10 -10.97
C PHE A 132 4.25 3.28 -10.37
N ILE A 133 3.21 3.00 -9.58
CA ILE A 133 2.35 3.99 -8.94
C ILE A 133 2.53 3.89 -7.43
N ILE A 134 2.72 5.03 -6.78
CA ILE A 134 2.84 5.11 -5.32
C ILE A 134 1.55 5.68 -4.75
N ASP A 135 0.99 5.03 -3.75
CA ASP A 135 -0.11 5.54 -2.94
C ASP A 135 0.43 6.02 -1.58
N TRP A 136 0.52 7.34 -1.44
CA TRP A 136 1.11 8.05 -0.30
C TRP A 136 0.08 8.20 0.83
N HIS A 137 0.35 7.53 1.96
CA HIS A 137 -0.49 7.59 3.17
C HIS A 137 0.17 8.41 4.27
N ASN A 138 1.49 8.38 4.31
CA ASN A 138 2.37 9.16 5.18
C ASN A 138 3.76 9.23 4.57
N PHE A 139 4.60 10.12 5.09
CA PHE A 139 6.03 10.13 4.78
C PHE A 139 6.78 9.24 5.75
N GLY A 140 7.43 8.19 5.23
CA GLY A 140 8.18 7.22 6.02
C GLY A 140 9.35 7.85 6.77
N TYR A 141 10.01 8.85 6.18
CA TYR A 141 11.10 9.57 6.85
C TYR A 141 10.63 10.31 8.12
N THR A 142 9.42 10.88 8.09
CA THR A 142 8.81 11.56 9.24
C THR A 142 8.52 10.58 10.36
N LEU A 143 7.96 9.40 10.04
CA LEU A 143 7.72 8.35 11.03
C LEU A 143 9.03 7.82 11.63
N LEU A 144 10.07 7.64 10.80
CA LEU A 144 11.39 7.23 11.27
C LEU A 144 12.02 8.29 12.18
N ALA A 145 11.83 9.57 11.86
CA ALA A 145 12.31 10.69 12.67
C ALA A 145 11.69 10.74 14.07
N LEU A 146 10.43 10.29 14.21
CA LEU A 146 9.80 10.14 15.54
C LEU A 146 10.49 9.08 16.39
N SER A 147 11.07 8.04 15.78
CA SER A 147 11.71 6.93 16.48
C SER A 147 13.20 7.16 16.75
N LEU A 148 13.93 7.73 15.78
CA LEU A 148 15.39 7.89 15.84
C LEU A 148 15.85 9.33 16.08
N GLY A 149 14.92 10.29 16.11
CA GLY A 149 15.22 11.72 16.19
C GLY A 149 15.51 12.35 14.82
N ARG A 150 15.11 13.61 14.66
CA ARG A 150 15.20 14.36 13.39
C ARG A 150 16.64 14.58 12.90
N SER A 151 17.62 14.66 13.81
CA SER A 151 19.03 14.88 13.50
C SER A 151 19.79 13.60 13.11
N SER A 152 19.11 12.45 13.08
CA SER A 152 19.74 11.17 12.75
C SER A 152 20.13 11.10 11.26
N ARG A 153 21.37 10.70 10.99
CA ARG A 153 21.85 10.44 9.61
C ARG A 153 21.00 9.38 8.90
N PHE A 154 20.43 8.43 9.65
CA PHE A 154 19.53 7.41 9.08
C PHE A 154 18.25 8.02 8.52
N VAL A 155 17.69 9.04 9.19
CA VAL A 155 16.50 9.76 8.72
C VAL A 155 16.82 10.52 7.44
N ALA A 156 17.98 11.18 7.37
CA ALA A 156 18.42 11.87 6.16
C ALA A 156 18.58 10.92 4.96
N VAL A 157 19.19 9.76 5.18
CA VAL A 157 19.31 8.72 4.14
C VAL A 157 17.94 8.18 3.74
N TYR A 158 17.06 7.90 4.70
CA TYR A 158 15.70 7.42 4.42
C TYR A 158 14.91 8.44 3.60
N HIS A 159 14.95 9.71 3.98
CA HIS A 159 14.31 10.81 3.25
C HIS A 159 14.84 10.90 1.81
N TRP A 160 16.15 10.82 1.63
CA TRP A 160 16.75 10.82 0.29
C TRP A 160 16.26 9.64 -0.56
N VAL A 161 16.22 8.42 0.00
CA VAL A 161 15.71 7.24 -0.71
C VAL A 161 14.23 7.42 -1.05
N GLU A 162 13.41 7.83 -0.08
CA GLU A 162 11.97 8.03 -0.27
C GLU A 162 11.69 9.08 -1.36
N LEU A 163 12.40 10.22 -1.35
CA LEU A 163 12.30 11.25 -2.37
C LEU A 163 12.79 10.77 -3.74
N HIS A 164 13.95 10.10 -3.79
CA HIS A 164 14.55 9.63 -5.04
C HIS A 164 13.63 8.65 -5.76
N PHE A 165 13.18 7.59 -5.07
CA PHE A 165 12.27 6.60 -5.66
C PHE A 165 10.85 7.14 -5.84
N GLY A 166 10.43 8.10 -5.01
CA GLY A 166 9.18 8.84 -5.18
C GLY A 166 9.10 9.55 -6.53
N LYS A 167 10.18 10.26 -6.92
CA LYS A 167 10.27 10.95 -8.22
C LYS A 167 10.32 10.01 -9.42
N MET A 168 10.66 8.74 -9.23
CA MET A 168 10.74 7.74 -10.30
C MET A 168 9.40 7.02 -10.57
N ALA A 169 8.35 7.36 -9.83
CA ALA A 169 7.02 6.85 -10.03
C ALA A 169 6.39 7.41 -11.32
N HIS A 170 5.68 6.56 -12.04
CA HIS A 170 4.90 6.95 -13.22
C HIS A 170 3.58 7.63 -12.82
N GLY A 171 3.12 7.40 -11.59
CA GLY A 171 1.95 8.07 -11.01
C GLY A 171 2.03 8.11 -9.49
N SER A 172 1.33 9.05 -8.88
CA SER A 172 1.22 9.15 -7.41
C SER A 172 -0.22 9.45 -7.00
N LEU A 173 -0.68 8.74 -5.98
CA LEU A 173 -1.96 8.96 -5.30
C LEU A 173 -1.67 9.40 -3.86
N CYS A 174 -2.53 10.19 -3.25
CA CYS A 174 -2.34 10.59 -1.84
C CYS A 174 -3.66 10.74 -1.09
N VAL A 175 -3.60 10.61 0.23
CA VAL A 175 -4.78 10.62 1.11
C VAL A 175 -5.39 12.00 1.33
N THR A 176 -4.61 13.09 1.19
CA THR A 176 -5.07 14.45 1.53
C THR A 176 -4.55 15.53 0.60
N LYS A 177 -5.26 16.66 0.54
CA LYS A 177 -4.82 17.88 -0.17
C LYS A 177 -3.54 18.49 0.41
N ALA A 178 -3.36 18.42 1.73
CA ALA A 178 -2.13 18.89 2.37
C ALA A 178 -0.91 18.08 1.89
N MET A 179 -1.05 16.76 1.84
CA MET A 179 0.00 15.88 1.31
C MET A 179 0.25 16.10 -0.18
N GLN A 180 -0.81 16.29 -0.98
CA GLN A 180 -0.67 16.65 -2.40
C GLN A 180 0.18 17.92 -2.56
N HIS A 181 -0.11 18.96 -1.77
CA HIS A 181 0.62 20.21 -1.83
C HIS A 181 2.09 20.06 -1.42
N GLU A 182 2.38 19.29 -0.36
CA GLU A 182 3.76 19.01 0.04
C GLU A 182 4.51 18.20 -1.03
N LEU A 183 3.88 17.16 -1.59
CA LEU A 183 4.44 16.37 -2.68
C LEU A 183 4.76 17.26 -3.89
N GLU A 184 3.87 18.17 -4.27
CA GLU A 184 4.07 19.02 -5.43
C GLU A 184 5.12 20.11 -5.19
N GLN A 185 4.99 20.88 -4.10
CA GLN A 185 5.80 22.07 -3.85
C GLN A 185 7.18 21.75 -3.28
N VAL A 186 7.27 20.74 -2.41
CA VAL A 186 8.52 20.40 -1.72
C VAL A 186 9.22 19.24 -2.44
N TRP A 187 8.46 18.23 -2.87
CA TRP A 187 9.05 17.03 -3.48
C TRP A 187 9.09 17.10 -5.00
N GLY A 188 8.35 18.01 -5.65
CA GLY A 188 8.24 18.06 -7.12
C GLY A 188 7.55 16.83 -7.70
N ILE A 189 6.66 16.18 -6.95
CA ILE A 189 5.87 15.00 -7.34
C ILE A 189 4.42 15.42 -7.51
N LYS A 190 3.88 15.26 -8.71
CA LYS A 190 2.45 15.46 -8.97
C LYS A 190 1.68 14.24 -8.48
N ALA A 191 0.80 14.44 -7.51
CA ALA A 191 -0.06 13.40 -6.97
C ALA A 191 -1.54 13.75 -7.16
N THR A 192 -2.38 12.74 -7.30
CA THR A 192 -3.84 12.89 -7.31
C THR A 192 -4.39 12.55 -5.92
N VAL A 193 -5.24 13.41 -5.37
CA VAL A 193 -5.89 13.12 -4.09
C VAL A 193 -6.98 12.09 -4.32
N LEU A 194 -6.87 10.97 -3.62
CA LEU A 194 -7.94 10.01 -3.44
C LEU A 194 -8.22 9.96 -1.95
N TYR A 195 -9.38 10.45 -1.54
CA TYR A 195 -9.75 10.45 -0.13
C TYR A 195 -10.10 9.04 0.33
N ASP A 196 -9.69 8.70 1.54
CA ASP A 196 -10.29 7.58 2.25
C ASP A 196 -11.70 7.99 2.64
N GLN A 197 -12.69 7.53 1.88
CA GLN A 197 -14.05 7.59 2.38
C GLN A 197 -14.17 6.54 3.49
N PRO A 198 -14.58 6.95 4.69
CA PRO A 198 -15.02 5.95 5.65
C PRO A 198 -16.21 5.21 5.01
N PRO A 199 -16.41 3.93 5.32
CA PRO A 199 -17.58 3.22 4.84
C PRO A 199 -18.84 4.02 5.19
N GLU A 200 -19.90 3.93 4.37
CA GLU A 200 -21.13 4.73 4.52
C GLU A 200 -21.79 4.65 5.91
N PHE A 201 -21.42 3.68 6.76
CA PHE A 201 -21.86 3.58 8.15
C PHE A 201 -21.24 4.61 9.11
N PHE A 202 -20.15 5.29 8.73
CA PHE A 202 -19.50 6.32 9.53
C PHE A 202 -20.18 7.67 9.28
N CYS A 203 -21.47 7.76 9.61
CA CYS A 203 -22.11 9.05 9.83
C CYS A 203 -21.52 9.66 11.12
N PRO A 204 -21.20 10.95 11.17
CA PRO A 204 -20.92 11.62 12.43
C PRO A 204 -22.11 11.39 13.37
N THR A 205 -21.93 10.60 14.41
CA THR A 205 -22.94 10.45 15.46
C THR A 205 -23.26 11.83 16.02
N HIS A 206 -24.52 12.26 15.88
CA HIS A 206 -25.03 13.39 16.64
C HIS A 206 -24.83 13.10 18.14
N LEU A 207 -24.43 14.11 18.92
CA LEU A 207 -23.82 13.98 20.24
C LEU A 207 -24.65 13.24 21.31
N GLU A 208 -25.90 12.86 21.05
CA GLU A 208 -26.84 12.34 22.05
C GLU A 208 -26.97 10.80 22.10
N GLU A 209 -26.42 10.04 21.16
CA GLU A 209 -26.62 8.56 21.11
C GLU A 209 -25.39 7.73 21.49
N LYS A 210 -24.51 8.25 22.36
CA LYS A 210 -23.32 7.50 22.84
C LYS A 210 -23.59 6.30 23.76
N HIS A 211 -24.85 5.99 24.10
CA HIS A 211 -25.12 5.02 25.19
C HIS A 211 -25.94 3.76 24.84
N LYS A 212 -26.35 3.50 23.60
CA LYS A 212 -27.23 2.33 23.31
C LYS A 212 -27.04 1.59 21.98
N VAL A 213 -25.85 1.56 21.38
CA VAL A 213 -25.63 0.78 20.15
C VAL A 213 -24.74 -0.43 20.42
N ASN A 214 -25.35 -1.50 20.94
CA ASN A 214 -24.80 -2.85 20.88
C ASN A 214 -25.96 -3.80 20.56
N GLN A 215 -25.83 -4.50 19.42
CA GLN A 215 -26.52 -5.74 19.00
C GLN A 215 -27.41 -5.73 17.75
N THR A 216 -27.89 -4.59 17.23
CA THR A 216 -28.81 -4.63 16.05
C THR A 216 -28.13 -4.37 14.69
N ALA A 217 -26.93 -3.78 14.67
CA ALA A 217 -26.26 -3.34 13.44
C ALA A 217 -25.70 -4.47 12.55
N PHE A 218 -25.68 -5.72 13.01
CA PHE A 218 -25.05 -6.82 12.26
C PHE A 218 -25.89 -7.32 11.09
N GLN A 219 -27.22 -7.13 11.13
CA GLN A 219 -28.13 -7.73 10.16
C GLN A 219 -28.48 -6.82 8.97
N ASP A 220 -28.33 -5.51 9.14
CA ASP A 220 -28.55 -4.54 8.07
C ASP A 220 -27.34 -4.40 7.12
N ILE A 221 -26.15 -4.86 7.56
CA ILE A 221 -24.89 -4.85 6.80
C ILE A 221 -24.94 -5.72 5.52
N LEU A 222 -25.83 -6.72 5.47
CA LEU A 222 -25.91 -7.64 4.33
C LEU A 222 -26.71 -7.10 3.13
N ASN A 223 -27.47 -6.01 3.27
CA ASN A 223 -28.46 -5.61 2.26
C ASN A 223 -28.14 -4.36 1.39
N MET A 224 -27.02 -3.66 1.58
CA MET A 224 -26.73 -2.43 0.82
C MET A 224 -25.49 -2.51 -0.10
N GLN A 225 -25.43 -3.52 -0.97
CA GLN A 225 -24.64 -3.47 -2.19
C GLN A 225 -25.35 -2.59 -3.24
N TYR A 226 -25.14 -1.27 -3.31
CA TYR A 226 -25.40 -0.46 -4.53
C TYR A 226 -25.07 1.01 -4.27
N SER A 227 -23.93 1.54 -4.74
CA SER A 227 -23.88 2.79 -5.54
C SER A 227 -22.44 3.17 -5.92
N ARG A 228 -22.34 4.02 -6.95
CA ARG A 228 -21.20 4.28 -7.85
C ARG A 228 -20.31 5.44 -7.37
N ASN A 229 -18.98 5.30 -7.54
CA ASN A 229 -18.04 6.25 -8.19
C ASN A 229 -16.61 6.06 -7.65
N PHE A 230 -15.79 5.25 -8.32
CA PHE A 230 -14.36 5.09 -8.01
C PHE A 230 -13.51 4.91 -9.29
N ILE A 231 -13.70 5.79 -10.27
CA ILE A 231 -12.91 5.80 -11.52
C ILE A 231 -11.81 6.85 -11.39
N LEU A 232 -10.57 6.46 -11.11
CA LEU A 232 -9.36 7.30 -11.31
C LEU A 232 -8.08 6.43 -11.31
N ILE A 233 -8.00 5.35 -12.13
CA ILE A 233 -6.71 4.64 -12.31
C ILE A 233 -6.35 4.37 -13.78
N VAL A 234 -7.23 4.63 -14.76
CA VAL A 234 -6.96 4.19 -16.16
C VAL A 234 -6.57 5.30 -17.13
N ASP A 235 -6.71 6.59 -16.79
CA ASP A 235 -6.39 7.71 -17.69
C ASP A 235 -5.02 8.35 -17.41
N CYS A 236 -3.96 7.55 -17.52
CA CYS A 236 -2.62 8.08 -17.79
C CYS A 236 -2.12 7.41 -19.08
N SER A 237 -2.50 8.01 -20.20
CA SER A 237 -1.92 7.80 -21.52
C SER A 237 -0.92 8.93 -21.82
#